data_AF-A0A4V1EED1-F1
#
_entry.id   AF-A0A4V1EED1-F1
#
_cell.length_a   1.000
_cell.length_b   1.000
_cell.length_c   1.000
_cell.angle_alpha   90.00
_cell.angle_beta   90.00
_cell.angle_gamma   90.00
#
_symmetry.space_group_name_H-M   'P 1'
#
loop_
_entity.id
_entity.type
_entity.pdbx_description
1 polymer ?
#
loop_
_entity_poly.entity_id
_entity_poly.type
_entity_poly.pdbx_seq_one_letter_code
_entity_poly.pdbx_strand_id
1 'polypeptide(L)'
;MARRRSQWRSRARSQPQGSPLPDKADSTRIENIDLAARYYTRHSGTWQTEWTIRDGSDCPGLDVAGDFFTADVGFTDLNLDGVAEVTVPYRLFCGGGVDPYTVKVILRDGTTKLAIRRESLVRYPGQ
;
A
#
# COMPACT_ATOMS: atom_id res chain seq x y z
N MET A 1 15.29 -25.62 49.47
CA MET A 1 14.37 -25.44 48.33
C MET A 1 14.60 -24.07 47.70
N ALA A 2 15.36 -23.99 46.61
CA ALA A 2 15.67 -22.73 45.92
C ALA A 2 14.88 -22.63 44.60
N ARG A 3 14.05 -21.59 44.48
CA ARG A 3 13.16 -21.35 43.33
C ARG A 3 13.97 -20.89 42.11
N ARG A 4 13.96 -21.67 41.04
CA ARG A 4 14.51 -21.27 39.73
C ARG A 4 13.60 -20.21 39.09
N ARG A 5 14.11 -19.00 38.88
CA ARG A 5 13.44 -17.97 38.06
C ARG A 5 13.75 -18.25 36.60
N SER A 6 12.76 -18.64 35.81
CA SER A 6 12.90 -18.76 34.36
C SER A 6 12.93 -17.37 33.73
N GLN A 7 14.05 -16.99 33.15
CA GLN A 7 14.16 -15.80 32.31
C GLN A 7 13.60 -16.14 30.92
N TRP A 8 12.36 -15.72 30.66
CA TRP A 8 11.82 -15.68 29.31
C TRP A 8 12.34 -14.43 28.61
N ARG A 9 13.30 -14.60 27.69
CA ARG A 9 13.72 -13.53 26.78
C ARG A 9 12.62 -13.32 25.74
N SER A 10 11.93 -12.19 25.82
CA SER A 10 11.05 -11.69 24.76
C SER A 10 11.89 -11.38 23.52
N ARG A 11 11.78 -12.21 22.48
CA ARG A 11 12.22 -11.81 21.13
C ARG A 11 11.18 -10.84 20.60
N ALA A 12 11.53 -9.56 20.52
CA ALA A 12 10.76 -8.59 19.76
C ALA A 12 10.67 -9.09 18.31
N ARG A 13 9.44 -9.33 17.85
CA ARG A 13 9.15 -9.68 16.46
C ARG A 13 9.38 -8.43 15.64
N SER A 14 10.46 -8.40 14.86
CA SER A 14 10.71 -7.33 13.90
C SER A 14 9.56 -7.29 12.90
N GLN A 15 8.88 -6.14 12.83
CA GLN A 15 7.95 -5.84 11.76
C GLN A 15 8.72 -5.87 10.43
N PRO A 16 8.20 -6.50 9.36
CA PRO A 16 8.80 -6.38 8.05
C PRO A 16 8.66 -4.91 7.62
N GLN A 17 9.79 -4.21 7.62
CA GLN A 17 9.93 -2.90 7.00
C GLN A 17 9.46 -3.05 5.56
N GLY A 18 8.44 -2.29 5.17
CA GLY A 18 8.06 -2.18 3.77
C GLY A 18 9.29 -1.76 2.97
N SER A 19 9.49 -2.40 1.82
CA SER A 19 10.63 -2.12 0.95
C SER A 19 10.79 -0.61 0.75
N PRO A 20 11.99 -0.05 0.94
CA PRO A 20 12.23 1.36 0.66
C PRO A 20 11.95 1.60 -0.83
N LEU A 21 11.21 2.67 -1.12
CA LEU A 21 11.12 3.17 -2.49
C LEU A 21 12.53 3.51 -2.95
N PRO A 22 12.91 3.20 -4.20
CA PRO A 22 14.23 3.52 -4.71
C PRO A 22 14.50 5.02 -4.58
N ASP A 23 15.74 5.35 -4.21
CA ASP A 23 16.21 6.74 -4.19
C ASP A 23 15.99 7.36 -5.57
N LYS A 24 15.26 8.49 -5.56
CA LYS A 24 14.95 9.40 -6.67
C LYS A 24 15.32 8.83 -8.04
N ALA A 25 14.37 8.16 -8.68
CA ALA A 25 14.48 7.72 -10.07
C ALA A 25 15.10 8.85 -10.92
N ASP A 26 16.09 8.49 -11.75
CA ASP A 26 16.62 9.39 -12.75
C ASP A 26 15.44 9.99 -13.52
N SER A 27 15.21 11.30 -13.38
CA SER A 27 14.02 11.97 -13.90
C SER A 27 13.91 11.95 -15.43
N THR A 28 14.92 11.39 -16.11
CA THR A 28 14.93 11.15 -17.55
C THR A 28 14.34 9.79 -17.94
N ARG A 29 14.19 8.86 -17.00
CA ARG A 29 13.63 7.53 -17.25
C ARG A 29 12.10 7.55 -17.16
N ILE A 30 11.45 7.07 -18.22
CA ILE A 30 9.99 6.96 -18.29
C ILE A 30 9.47 5.63 -17.73
N GLU A 31 10.35 4.69 -17.37
CA GLU A 31 9.98 3.38 -16.81
C GLU A 31 9.82 3.41 -15.28
N ASN A 32 9.34 4.53 -14.74
CA ASN A 32 8.97 4.66 -13.34
C ASN A 32 7.56 5.24 -13.20
N ILE A 33 6.80 4.73 -12.23
CA ILE A 33 5.54 5.33 -11.80
C ILE A 33 5.45 5.40 -10.28
N ASP A 34 5.01 6.55 -9.80
CA ASP A 34 4.76 6.82 -8.38
C ASP A 34 3.28 7.15 -8.16
N LEU A 35 2.67 6.46 -7.19
CA LEU A 35 1.31 6.69 -6.73
C LEU A 35 1.32 7.28 -5.32
N ALA A 36 0.52 8.32 -5.12
CA ALA A 36 0.32 8.92 -3.80
C ALA A 36 -1.17 9.21 -3.54
N ALA A 37 -1.70 8.63 -2.45
CA ALA A 37 -3.01 8.99 -1.90
C ALA A 37 -2.80 9.66 -0.54
N ARG A 38 -3.44 10.81 -0.32
CA ARG A 38 -3.32 11.59 0.92
C ARG A 38 -4.70 11.82 1.50
N TYR A 39 -4.83 11.56 2.79
CA TYR A 39 -6.03 11.87 3.55
C TYR A 39 -5.77 13.06 4.46
N TYR A 40 -6.68 14.03 4.41
CA TYR A 40 -6.59 15.28 5.15
C TYR A 40 -7.76 15.39 6.11
N THR A 41 -7.46 15.77 7.34
CA THR A 41 -8.45 16.15 8.34
C THR A 41 -8.34 17.63 8.64
N ARG A 42 -9.40 18.20 9.20
CA ARG A 42 -9.44 19.60 9.58
C ARG A 42 -9.38 19.73 11.09
N HIS A 43 -8.29 20.31 11.60
CA HIS A 43 -8.11 20.60 13.02
C HIS A 43 -8.00 22.11 13.22
N SER A 44 -8.88 22.68 14.06
CA SER A 44 -8.90 24.12 14.38
C SER A 44 -8.89 25.03 13.14
N GLY A 45 -9.65 24.65 12.11
CA GLY A 45 -9.77 25.40 10.86
C GLY A 45 -8.68 25.11 9.81
N THR A 46 -7.60 24.43 10.18
CA THR A 46 -6.45 24.11 9.31
C THR A 46 -6.52 22.68 8.80
N TRP A 47 -6.23 22.48 7.51
CA TRP A 47 -6.06 21.14 6.94
C TRP A 47 -4.72 20.56 7.33
N GLN A 48 -4.73 19.33 7.87
CA GLN A 48 -3.54 18.57 8.20
C GLN A 48 -3.59 17.22 7.50
N THR A 49 -2.45 16.73 7.03
CA THR A 49 -2.37 15.37 6.50
C THR A 49 -2.39 14.42 7.67
N GLU A 50 -3.41 13.56 7.73
CA GLU A 50 -3.46 12.50 8.75
C GLU A 50 -2.57 11.35 8.32
N TRP A 51 -2.67 10.94 7.06
CA TRP A 51 -1.81 9.91 6.51
C TRP A 51 -1.61 10.04 5.00
N THR A 52 -0.54 9.40 4.52
CA THR A 52 -0.24 9.23 3.10
C THR A 52 -0.01 7.75 2.80
N ILE A 53 -0.49 7.29 1.66
CA ILE A 53 -0.05 6.06 1.00
C ILE A 53 0.88 6.48 -0.13
N ARG A 54 2.09 5.92 -0.17
CA ARG A 54 3.02 6.00 -1.30
C ARG A 54 3.37 4.60 -1.74
N ASP A 55 3.32 4.37 -3.03
CA ASP A 55 3.72 3.12 -3.66
C ASP A 55 4.09 3.44 -5.11
N GLY A 56 4.76 2.52 -5.78
CA GLY A 56 5.23 2.75 -7.14
C GLY A 56 5.99 1.56 -7.68
N SER A 57 6.37 1.65 -8.94
CA SER A 57 7.20 0.67 -9.61
C SER A 57 8.28 1.40 -10.40
N ASP A 58 9.52 0.92 -10.25
CA ASP A 58 10.63 1.22 -11.15
C ASP A 58 10.89 -0.04 -11.98
N CYS A 59 10.72 0.04 -13.29
CA CYS A 59 10.69 -1.08 -14.22
C CYS A 59 11.70 -0.91 -15.36
N PRO A 60 13.02 -0.93 -15.09
CA PRO A 60 14.02 -0.60 -16.11
C PRO A 60 13.94 -1.49 -17.34
N GLY A 61 13.87 -0.87 -18.52
CA GLY A 61 13.87 -1.58 -19.82
C GLY A 61 12.56 -2.29 -20.17
N LEU A 62 11.48 -2.00 -19.45
CA LEU A 62 10.16 -2.61 -19.63
C LEU A 62 9.05 -1.56 -19.49
N ASP A 63 7.82 -1.94 -19.79
CA ASP A 63 6.66 -1.08 -19.65
C ASP A 63 6.22 -1.01 -18.17
N VAL A 64 5.86 0.20 -17.74
CA VAL A 64 5.37 0.48 -16.38
C VAL A 64 3.98 1.10 -16.46
N ALA A 65 3.09 0.71 -15.56
CA ALA A 65 1.80 1.37 -15.39
C ALA A 65 1.32 1.27 -13.94
N GLY A 66 0.35 2.10 -13.57
CA GLY A 66 -0.15 2.14 -12.22
C GLY A 66 -1.24 3.18 -12.05
N ASP A 67 -2.35 2.77 -11.44
CA ASP A 67 -3.53 3.61 -11.29
C ASP A 67 -4.26 3.28 -10.00
N PHE A 68 -4.96 4.27 -9.44
CA PHE A 68 -5.99 4.03 -8.44
C PHE A 68 -7.28 3.58 -9.10
N PHE A 69 -8.01 2.66 -8.47
CA PHE A 69 -9.41 2.42 -8.82
C PHE A 69 -10.25 3.48 -8.11
N THR A 70 -10.22 4.71 -8.64
CA THR A 70 -10.77 5.90 -7.94
C THR A 70 -12.27 5.79 -7.65
N ALA A 71 -13.02 5.10 -8.51
CA ALA A 71 -14.45 4.84 -8.31
C ALA A 71 -14.73 3.89 -7.12
N ASP A 72 -13.74 3.08 -6.74
CA ASP A 72 -13.83 2.07 -5.67
C ASP A 72 -13.16 2.54 -4.36
N VAL A 73 -12.75 3.82 -4.28
CA VAL A 73 -12.30 4.40 -3.01
C VAL A 73 -13.51 4.54 -2.08
N GLY A 74 -13.44 3.88 -0.93
CA GLY A 74 -14.55 3.76 0.01
C GLY A 74 -14.27 4.43 1.35
N PHE A 75 -15.32 4.99 1.95
CA PHE A 75 -15.32 5.52 3.31
C PHE A 75 -16.47 4.86 4.06
N THR A 76 -16.16 3.99 5.00
CA THR A 76 -17.15 3.16 5.70
C THR A 76 -16.74 2.99 7.14
N ASP A 77 -17.67 3.11 8.07
CA ASP A 77 -17.48 2.73 9.47
C ASP A 77 -17.74 1.21 9.62
N LEU A 78 -16.69 0.42 9.44
CA LEU A 78 -16.73 -1.05 9.42
C LEU A 78 -16.80 -1.63 10.83
N ASN A 79 -16.23 -0.93 11.82
CA ASN A 79 -16.11 -1.41 13.19
C ASN A 79 -17.17 -0.81 14.15
N LEU A 80 -17.95 0.17 13.69
CA LEU A 80 -19.02 0.87 14.41
C LEU A 80 -18.56 1.79 15.56
N ASP A 81 -17.38 2.40 15.43
CA ASP A 81 -16.85 3.35 16.42
C ASP A 81 -17.13 4.82 16.09
N GLY A 82 -17.80 5.09 14.96
CA GLY A 82 -18.12 6.44 14.49
C GLY A 82 -17.00 7.12 13.71
N VAL A 83 -15.89 6.42 13.42
CA VAL A 83 -14.80 6.86 12.57
C VAL A 83 -14.81 6.04 11.29
N ALA A 84 -14.73 6.70 10.13
CA ALA A 84 -14.72 5.99 8.86
C ALA A 84 -13.33 5.37 8.60
N GLU A 85 -13.29 4.06 8.35
CA GLU A 85 -12.15 3.45 7.68
C GLU A 85 -12.15 3.74 6.18
N VAL A 86 -10.97 4.00 5.64
CA VAL A 86 -10.78 4.40 4.24
C VAL A 86 -10.17 3.26 3.45
N THR A 87 -10.89 2.77 2.45
CA THR A 87 -10.43 1.74 1.52
C THR A 87 -9.87 2.40 0.26
N VAL A 88 -8.62 2.13 -0.06
CA VAL A 88 -7.90 2.69 -1.22
C VAL A 88 -7.35 1.54 -2.09
N PRO A 89 -8.10 1.14 -3.13
CA PRO A 89 -7.64 0.16 -4.11
C PRO A 89 -6.79 0.81 -5.21
N TYR A 90 -5.70 0.14 -5.61
CA TYR A 90 -4.87 0.52 -6.75
C TYR A 90 -4.17 -0.69 -7.37
N ARG A 91 -3.57 -0.49 -8.54
CA ARG A 91 -2.79 -1.50 -9.25
C ARG A 91 -1.45 -0.93 -9.71
N LEU A 92 -0.46 -1.80 -9.85
CA LEU A 92 0.85 -1.51 -10.43
C LEU A 92 1.18 -2.59 -11.46
N PHE A 93 1.94 -2.22 -12.48
CA PHE A 93 2.40 -3.09 -13.55
C PHE A 93 3.86 -2.80 -13.85
N CYS A 94 4.60 -3.88 -14.11
CA CYS A 94 5.96 -3.86 -14.61
C CYS A 94 6.12 -5.12 -15.47
N GLY A 95 6.21 -4.98 -16.78
CA GLY A 95 6.16 -6.11 -17.71
C GLY A 95 6.45 -5.70 -19.14
N GLY A 96 6.60 -6.69 -20.02
CA GLY A 96 6.95 -6.48 -21.44
C GLY A 96 5.88 -6.98 -22.41
N GLY A 97 4.74 -7.43 -21.90
CA GLY A 97 3.66 -7.98 -22.70
C GLY A 97 2.37 -8.13 -21.91
N VAL A 98 1.71 -9.28 -22.04
CA VAL A 98 0.45 -9.58 -21.34
C VAL A 98 0.77 -10.18 -19.96
N ASP A 99 1.27 -9.33 -19.07
CA ASP A 99 1.63 -9.68 -17.70
C ASP A 99 0.52 -9.26 -16.71
N PRO A 100 0.41 -9.93 -15.54
CA PRO A 100 -0.57 -9.54 -14.54
C PRO A 100 -0.19 -8.21 -13.86
N TYR A 101 -1.21 -7.44 -13.47
CA TYR A 101 -1.05 -6.32 -12.55
C TYR A 101 -0.96 -6.83 -11.12
N THR A 102 -0.07 -6.24 -10.32
CA THR A 102 -0.20 -6.33 -8.86
C THR A 102 -1.33 -5.41 -8.40
N VAL A 103 -2.41 -5.99 -7.89
CA VAL A 103 -3.54 -5.28 -7.30
C VAL A 103 -3.39 -5.23 -5.77
N LYS A 104 -3.55 -4.03 -5.20
CA LYS A 104 -3.46 -3.80 -3.76
C LYS A 104 -4.74 -3.09 -3.29
N VAL A 105 -5.34 -3.60 -2.22
CA VAL A 105 -6.45 -2.94 -1.51
C VAL A 105 -5.95 -2.58 -0.12
N ILE A 106 -5.85 -1.29 0.15
CA ILE A 106 -5.38 -0.78 1.45
C ILE A 106 -6.57 -0.31 2.26
N LEU A 107 -6.71 -0.79 3.50
CA LEU A 107 -7.64 -0.24 4.46
C LEU A 107 -6.86 0.60 5.48
N ARG A 108 -7.32 1.83 5.71
CA ARG A 108 -6.80 2.76 6.70
C ARG A 108 -7.84 2.96 7.80
N ASP A 109 -7.41 2.70 9.02
CA ASP A 109 -8.14 3.04 10.25
C ASP A 109 -7.22 3.94 11.08
N GLY A 110 -7.39 5.25 10.92
CA GLY A 110 -6.44 6.27 11.38
C GLY A 110 -4.99 5.94 10.99
N THR A 111 -4.17 5.62 12.00
CA THR A 111 -2.75 5.26 11.80
C THR A 111 -2.55 3.80 11.37
N THR A 112 -3.52 2.92 11.63
CA THR A 112 -3.48 1.51 11.25
C THR A 112 -3.60 1.35 9.74
N LYS A 113 -2.80 0.44 9.17
CA LYS A 113 -2.81 0.11 7.75
C LYS A 113 -2.91 -1.40 7.59
N LEU A 114 -3.99 -1.86 6.96
CA LEU A 114 -4.16 -3.23 6.50
C LEU A 114 -4.07 -3.27 4.97
N ALA A 115 -3.65 -4.41 4.42
CA ALA A 115 -3.41 -4.52 2.98
C ALA A 115 -3.62 -5.93 2.47
N ILE A 116 -4.48 -6.07 1.45
CA ILE A 116 -4.58 -7.26 0.62
C ILE A 116 -3.78 -7.01 -0.66
N ARG A 117 -3.01 -8.00 -1.11
CA ARG A 117 -2.19 -7.94 -2.32
C ARG A 117 -2.34 -9.22 -3.13
N ARG A 118 -2.65 -9.09 -4.41
CA ARG A 118 -2.79 -10.21 -5.36
C ARG A 118 -2.44 -9.76 -6.77
N GLU A 119 -2.36 -10.72 -7.67
CA GLU A 119 -2.19 -10.49 -9.10
C GLU A 119 -3.53 -10.53 -9.82
N SER A 120 -3.71 -9.70 -10.84
CA SER A 120 -4.86 -9.79 -11.73
C SER A 120 -4.78 -11.06 -12.56
N LEU A 121 -5.92 -11.66 -12.88
CA LEU A 121 -5.97 -12.78 -13.81
C LEU A 121 -5.67 -12.31 -15.24
N VAL A 122 -4.71 -12.96 -15.90
CA VAL A 122 -4.49 -12.85 -17.34
C VAL A 122 -5.24 -13.99 -18.04
N ARG A 123 -6.00 -13.67 -19.10
CA ARG A 123 -6.67 -14.66 -19.95
C ARG A 123 -6.24 -14.45 -21.39
N TYR A 124 -5.84 -15.53 -22.05
CA TYR A 124 -5.54 -15.54 -23.47
C TYR A 124 -6.77 -15.95 -24.27
N PRO A 125 -7.00 -15.38 -25.47
CA PRO A 125 -8.06 -15.84 -26.35
C PRO A 125 -7.91 -17.36 -26.64
N GLY A 126 -8.98 -18.13 -26.44
CA GLY A 126 -8.99 -19.58 -26.72
C GLY A 126 -8.71 -20.50 -25.52
N GLN A 127 -8.60 -19.95 -24.30
CA GLN A 127 -8.64 -20.69 -23.02
C GLN A 127 -10.00 -20.58 -22.34
#